data_AF-A0A497A0W1-F1
#
_entry.id   AF-A0A497A0W1-F1
#
_cell.length_a   1.000
_cell.length_b   1.000
_cell.length_c   1.000
_cell.angle_alpha   90.00
_cell.angle_beta   90.00
_cell.angle_gamma   90.00
#
_symmetry.space_group_name_H-M   'P 1'
#
loop_
_entity.id
_entity.type
_entity.pdbx_description
1 polymer ?
#
loop_
_entity_poly.entity_id
_entity_poly.type
_entity_poly.pdbx_seq_one_letter_code
_entity_poly.pdbx_strand_id
1 'polypeptide(L)'
;MTVDEIKALLQELNFPSRRITEQTAFCILALADTSPRRGLLAGHMCLADGARIHDILNFVRQEIGRPVAENTRESYRKTSLRPLMEAGWVIRHQLSTNDPHTYYRLHPDFARLLTLPPGLERDGLIARLRLPERRRAKRKLDLRQDVPVTLAPGEVHVLSPGRHNLLERAVVEVLGPALLRHPRWSTWVIQLPGWVTRTAL
;
A
#
# COMPACT_ATOMS: atom_id res chain seq x y z
N MET A 1 5.77 -10.12 23.48
CA MET A 1 6.30 -10.81 22.29
C MET A 1 7.50 -10.07 21.75
N THR A 2 8.49 -10.78 21.23
CA THR A 2 9.67 -10.20 20.55
C THR A 2 9.39 -9.99 19.05
N VAL A 3 10.29 -9.27 18.37
CA VAL A 3 10.23 -9.07 16.92
C VAL A 3 10.26 -10.41 16.17
N ASP A 4 11.08 -11.36 16.61
CA ASP A 4 11.21 -12.65 15.95
C ASP A 4 10.01 -13.56 16.18
N GLU A 5 9.39 -13.51 17.37
CA GLU A 5 8.13 -14.20 17.63
C GLU A 5 7.00 -13.71 16.72
N ILE A 6 6.91 -12.39 16.49
CA ILE A 6 5.92 -11.84 15.55
C ILE A 6 6.23 -12.27 14.12
N LYS A 7 7.50 -12.27 13.71
CA LYS A 7 7.89 -12.72 12.37
C LYS A 7 7.55 -14.20 12.16
N ALA A 8 7.79 -15.05 13.16
CA ALA A 8 7.42 -16.47 13.13
C ALA A 8 5.90 -16.64 13.04
N LEU A 9 5.12 -15.89 13.83
CA LEU A 9 3.66 -15.90 13.75
C LEU A 9 3.15 -15.47 12.35
N LEU A 10 3.73 -14.42 11.77
CA LEU A 10 3.38 -13.99 10.42
C LEU A 10 3.69 -15.06 9.38
N GLN A 11 4.79 -15.82 9.53
CA GLN A 11 5.09 -16.96 8.67
C GLN A 11 4.03 -18.06 8.82
N GLU A 12 3.68 -18.41 10.05
CA GLU A 12 2.67 -19.41 10.36
C GLU A 12 1.29 -19.05 9.80
N LEU A 13 0.94 -17.76 9.78
CA LEU A 13 -0.29 -17.24 9.21
C LEU A 13 -0.24 -17.09 7.67
N ASN A 14 0.79 -17.61 7.00
CA ASN A 14 1.02 -17.49 5.56
C ASN A 14 1.07 -16.04 5.06
N PHE A 15 1.60 -15.12 5.87
CA PHE A 15 1.82 -13.75 5.44
C PHE A 15 2.88 -13.69 4.33
N PRO A 16 2.77 -12.78 3.33
CA PRO A 16 3.75 -12.74 2.24
C PRO A 16 5.17 -12.50 2.76
N SER A 17 6.09 -13.42 2.48
CA SER A 17 7.46 -13.40 3.02
C SER A 17 8.19 -12.07 2.85
N ARG A 18 8.02 -11.40 1.69
CA ARG A 18 8.58 -10.06 1.41
C ARG A 18 8.08 -8.94 2.33
N ARG A 19 6.99 -9.18 3.06
CA ARG A 19 6.35 -8.24 4.01
C ARG A 19 6.64 -8.61 5.47
N ILE A 20 7.29 -9.74 5.72
CA ILE A 20 7.75 -10.16 7.05
C ILE A 20 9.09 -9.48 7.32
N THR A 21 9.01 -8.24 7.80
CA THR A 21 10.16 -7.39 8.09
C THR A 21 10.12 -6.92 9.54
N GLU A 22 11.24 -6.43 10.07
CA GLU A 22 11.25 -5.76 11.39
C GLU A 22 10.26 -4.59 11.42
N GLN A 23 10.20 -3.80 10.35
CA GLN A 23 9.25 -2.68 10.22
C GLN A 23 7.78 -3.13 10.40
N THR A 24 7.41 -4.27 9.82
CA THR A 24 6.06 -4.84 9.99
C THR A 24 5.84 -5.34 11.42
N ALA A 25 6.84 -5.98 12.02
CA ALA A 25 6.76 -6.43 13.40
C ALA A 25 6.64 -5.25 14.38
N PHE A 26 7.37 -4.16 14.14
CA PHE A 26 7.27 -2.91 14.90
C PHE A 26 5.86 -2.31 14.85
N CYS A 27 5.21 -2.33 13.68
CA CYS A 27 3.83 -1.88 13.57
C CYS A 27 2.91 -2.72 14.46
N ILE A 28 3.08 -4.04 14.48
CA ILE A 28 2.25 -4.93 15.30
C ILE A 28 2.52 -4.70 16.80
N LEU A 29 3.78 -4.59 17.21
CA LEU A 29 4.15 -4.28 18.59
C LEU A 29 3.55 -2.96 19.06
N ALA A 30 3.68 -1.90 18.24
CA ALA A 30 3.10 -0.60 18.56
C ALA A 30 1.58 -0.70 18.71
N LEU A 31 0.88 -1.39 17.80
CA LEU A 31 -0.57 -1.53 17.86
C LEU A 31 -1.07 -2.52 18.93
N ALA A 32 -0.18 -3.30 19.54
CA ALA A 32 -0.47 -4.16 20.68
C ALA A 32 -0.11 -3.51 22.03
N ASP A 33 0.56 -2.36 22.02
CA ASP A 33 1.03 -1.71 23.23
C ASP A 33 -0.11 -1.03 23.99
N THR A 34 -0.30 -1.49 25.22
CA THR A 34 -1.33 -0.99 26.16
C THR A 34 -0.75 -0.03 27.20
N SER A 35 0.53 0.33 27.07
CA SER A 35 1.20 1.24 28.00
C SER A 35 0.57 2.64 27.93
N PRO A 36 0.14 3.21 29.06
CA PRO A 36 -0.46 4.54 29.09
C PRO A 36 0.50 5.61 28.57
N ARG A 37 0.03 6.50 27.69
CA ARG A 37 0.85 7.59 27.14
C ARG A 37 0.04 8.82 26.75
N ARG A 38 0.70 9.98 26.76
CA ARG A 38 0.10 11.28 26.43
C ARG A 38 0.30 11.63 24.95
N GLY A 39 -0.48 12.59 24.45
CA GLY A 39 -0.32 13.15 23.10
C GLY A 39 -0.97 12.32 21.97
N LEU A 40 -1.74 11.29 22.33
CA LEU A 40 -2.57 10.54 21.39
C LEU A 40 -3.82 11.32 20.99
N LEU A 41 -4.65 10.71 20.13
CA LEU A 41 -5.97 11.24 19.79
C LEU A 41 -6.87 11.30 21.03
N ALA A 42 -7.84 12.22 21.03
CA ALA A 42 -8.77 12.37 22.13
C ALA A 42 -9.52 11.04 22.41
N GLY A 43 -9.54 10.63 23.68
CA GLY A 43 -10.16 9.37 24.10
C GLY A 43 -9.25 8.13 23.99
N HIS A 44 -8.02 8.26 23.47
CA HIS A 44 -7.07 7.14 23.39
C HIS A 44 -6.06 7.26 24.54
N MET A 45 -5.91 6.20 25.33
CA MET A 45 -5.03 6.14 26.50
C MET A 45 -3.72 5.41 26.20
N CYS A 46 -3.75 4.49 25.23
CA CYS A 46 -2.60 3.72 24.76
C CYS A 46 -2.61 3.57 23.23
N LEU A 47 -1.54 3.00 22.65
CA LEU A 47 -1.47 2.81 21.20
C LEU A 47 -2.44 1.75 20.67
N ALA A 48 -2.78 0.76 21.50
CA ALA A 48 -3.76 -0.26 21.15
C ALA A 48 -5.18 0.28 20.94
N ASP A 49 -5.56 1.39 21.61
CA ASP A 49 -6.84 2.08 21.38
C ASP A 49 -6.91 2.66 19.96
N GLY A 50 -5.77 3.14 19.48
CA GLY A 50 -5.56 3.54 18.10
C GLY A 50 -4.35 4.44 17.93
N ALA A 51 -3.46 4.08 17.02
CA ALA A 51 -2.21 4.81 16.78
C ALA A 51 -2.19 5.45 15.38
N ARG A 52 -1.80 6.71 15.29
CA ARG A 52 -1.41 7.33 14.02
C ARG A 52 -0.04 6.76 13.60
N ILE A 53 0.32 6.91 12.32
CA ILE A 53 1.67 6.50 11.86
C ILE A 53 2.76 7.23 12.66
N HIS A 54 2.56 8.51 12.95
CA HIS A 54 3.48 9.28 13.78
C HIS A 54 3.70 8.64 15.16
N ASP A 55 2.62 8.16 15.79
CA ASP A 55 2.68 7.52 17.10
C ASP A 55 3.45 6.18 17.02
N ILE A 56 3.24 5.41 15.94
CA ILE A 56 4.01 4.17 15.67
C ILE A 56 5.50 4.48 15.49
N LEU A 57 5.86 5.52 14.72
CA LEU A 57 7.26 5.90 14.53
C LEU A 57 7.91 6.34 15.85
N ASN A 58 7.19 7.10 16.69
CA ASN A 58 7.68 7.48 18.02
C ASN A 58 7.90 6.26 18.92
N PHE A 59 6.97 5.30 18.90
CA PHE A 59 7.13 4.05 19.63
C PHE A 59 8.41 3.31 19.23
N VAL A 60 8.70 3.21 17.92
CA VAL A 60 9.92 2.57 17.43
C VAL A 60 11.18 3.32 17.87
N ARG A 61 11.15 4.65 17.87
CA ARG A 61 12.27 5.48 18.33
C ARG A 61 12.53 5.33 19.83
N GLN A 62 11.47 5.37 20.63
CA GLN A 62 11.57 5.53 22.08
C GLN A 62 11.62 4.18 22.82
N GLU A 63 10.75 3.25 22.46
CA GLU A 63 10.58 1.97 23.19
C GLU A 63 11.46 0.87 22.59
N ILE A 64 11.57 0.84 21.26
CA ILE A 64 12.40 -0.17 20.56
C ILE A 64 13.85 0.32 20.39
N GLY A 65 14.10 1.62 20.50
CA GLY A 65 15.45 2.20 20.37
C GLY A 65 16.01 2.17 18.96
N ARG A 66 15.16 2.07 17.92
CA ARG A 66 15.60 2.06 16.52
C ARG A 66 15.45 3.44 15.88
N PRO A 67 16.49 3.97 15.23
CA PRO A 67 16.40 5.27 14.58
C PRO A 67 15.49 5.17 13.35
N VAL A 68 14.41 5.95 13.34
CA VAL A 68 13.48 6.02 12.21
C VAL A 68 13.13 7.48 11.93
N ALA A 69 13.30 7.89 10.68
CA ALA A 69 13.01 9.26 10.24
C ALA A 69 11.52 9.46 9.90
N GLU A 70 11.01 10.67 10.13
CA GLU A 70 9.59 11.01 9.89
C GLU A 70 9.18 10.90 8.40
N ASN A 71 10.12 11.09 7.46
CA ASN A 71 9.88 10.92 6.03
C ASN A 71 9.60 9.46 5.62
N THR A 72 9.79 8.48 6.51
CA THR A 72 9.50 7.06 6.25
C THR A 72 8.02 6.67 6.46
N ARG A 73 7.16 7.61 6.87
CA ARG A 73 5.71 7.38 7.06
C ARG A 73 5.07 6.62 5.91
N GLU A 74 5.38 7.03 4.68
CA GLU A 74 4.83 6.42 3.47
C GLU A 74 5.36 4.99 3.24
N SER A 75 6.58 4.69 3.66
CA SER A 75 7.08 3.32 3.68
C SER A 75 6.25 2.47 4.63
N TYR A 76 6.13 2.86 5.90
CA TYR A 76 5.35 2.14 6.91
C TYR A 76 3.91 1.87 6.45
N ARG A 77 3.27 2.89 5.89
CA ARG A 77 1.92 2.79 5.34
C ARG A 77 1.82 1.76 4.22
N LYS A 78 2.69 1.86 3.20
CA LYS A 78 2.59 1.04 1.98
C LYS A 78 3.12 -0.37 2.16
N THR A 79 4.19 -0.54 2.94
CA THR A 79 4.94 -1.80 2.99
C THR A 79 4.62 -2.64 4.22
N SER A 80 4.04 -2.06 5.28
CA SER A 80 3.66 -2.79 6.50
C SER A 80 2.17 -2.71 6.79
N LEU A 81 1.62 -1.51 7.06
CA LEU A 81 0.22 -1.37 7.48
C LEU A 81 -0.77 -1.80 6.38
N ARG A 82 -0.54 -1.42 5.12
CA ARG A 82 -1.42 -1.81 4.02
C ARG A 82 -1.51 -3.33 3.83
N PRO A 83 -0.41 -4.08 3.74
CA PRO A 83 -0.48 -5.54 3.71
C PRO A 83 -1.20 -6.16 4.92
N LEU A 84 -1.01 -5.62 6.13
CA LEU A 84 -1.73 -6.09 7.32
C LEU A 84 -3.24 -5.78 7.26
N MET A 85 -3.62 -4.64 6.69
CA MET A 85 -5.03 -4.31 6.39
C MET A 85 -5.63 -5.24 5.33
N GLU A 86 -4.89 -5.52 4.26
CA GLU A 86 -5.30 -6.45 3.21
C GLU A 86 -5.47 -7.89 3.73
N ALA A 87 -4.76 -8.24 4.81
CA ALA A 87 -4.92 -9.50 5.54
C ALA A 87 -6.08 -9.49 6.56
N GLY A 88 -6.70 -8.33 6.82
CA GLY A 88 -7.76 -8.16 7.81
C GLY A 88 -7.27 -8.12 9.27
N TRP A 89 -5.97 -8.01 9.51
CA TRP A 89 -5.38 -8.04 10.86
C TRP A 89 -5.21 -6.65 11.48
N VAL A 90 -5.24 -5.61 10.65
CA VAL A 90 -5.21 -4.20 11.06
C VAL A 90 -6.42 -3.47 10.47
N ILE A 91 -7.06 -2.64 11.28
CA ILE A 91 -8.19 -1.81 10.88
C ILE A 91 -7.72 -0.36 10.83
N ARG A 92 -7.96 0.33 9.70
CA ARG A 92 -7.74 1.77 9.56
C ARG A 92 -9.05 2.52 9.77
N HIS A 93 -9.00 3.55 10.61
CA HIS A 93 -10.08 4.50 10.82
C HIS A 93 -9.69 5.84 10.20
N GLN A 94 -10.59 6.40 9.39
CA GLN A 94 -10.44 7.71 8.74
C GLN A 94 -11.85 8.21 8.35
N LEU A 95 -12.10 9.51 8.49
CA LEU A 95 -13.35 10.14 8.06
C LEU A 95 -13.32 10.55 6.58
N SER A 96 -12.14 10.87 6.07
CA SER A 96 -11.91 11.25 4.66
C SER A 96 -10.51 10.83 4.21
N THR A 97 -10.25 10.89 2.91
CA THR A 97 -8.94 10.49 2.34
C THR A 97 -7.75 11.25 2.94
N ASN A 98 -7.96 12.53 3.28
CA ASN A 98 -6.94 13.44 3.83
C ASN A 98 -7.15 13.73 5.32
N ASP A 99 -7.84 12.84 6.02
CA ASP A 99 -8.12 13.02 7.46
C ASP A 99 -6.80 12.99 8.28
N PRO A 100 -6.44 14.11 8.94
CA PRO A 100 -5.24 14.16 9.79
C PRO A 100 -5.35 13.27 11.03
N HIS A 101 -6.56 12.83 11.39
CA HIS A 101 -6.84 11.93 12.49
C HIS A 101 -6.89 10.46 12.07
N THR A 102 -6.39 10.11 10.87
CA THR A 102 -6.28 8.70 10.48
C THR A 102 -5.46 7.90 11.49
N TYR A 103 -6.04 6.84 12.06
CA TYR A 103 -5.36 5.93 12.97
C TYR A 103 -5.60 4.46 12.62
N TYR A 104 -4.80 3.59 13.24
CA TYR A 104 -4.80 2.14 13.01
C TYR A 104 -4.99 1.42 14.35
N ARG A 105 -5.65 0.27 14.34
CA ARG A 105 -5.76 -0.65 15.47
C ARG A 105 -5.65 -2.09 15.01
N LEU A 106 -5.26 -3.01 15.89
CA LEU A 106 -5.34 -4.43 15.58
C LEU A 106 -6.81 -4.88 15.48
N HIS A 107 -7.07 -5.86 14.62
CA HIS A 107 -8.33 -6.60 14.67
C HIS A 107 -8.40 -7.40 15.98
N PRO A 108 -9.54 -7.46 16.69
CA PRO A 108 -9.64 -8.12 17.99
C PRO A 108 -9.16 -9.58 18.00
N ASP A 109 -9.52 -10.36 16.98
CA ASP A 109 -9.03 -11.75 16.84
C ASP A 109 -7.51 -11.82 16.71
N PHE A 110 -6.89 -10.90 15.95
CA PHE A 110 -5.43 -10.89 15.83
C PHE A 110 -4.76 -10.42 17.13
N ALA A 111 -5.32 -9.41 17.81
CA ALA A 111 -4.82 -8.96 19.10
C ALA A 111 -4.86 -10.07 20.16
N ARG A 112 -5.97 -10.81 20.23
CA ARG A 112 -6.12 -11.99 21.11
C ARG A 112 -5.09 -13.07 20.80
N LEU A 113 -4.79 -13.30 19.51
CA LEU A 113 -3.76 -14.27 19.11
C LEU A 113 -2.37 -13.92 19.66
N LEU A 114 -2.05 -12.63 19.82
CA LEU A 114 -0.75 -12.20 20.38
C LEU A 114 -0.60 -12.52 21.88
N THR A 115 -1.71 -12.67 22.61
CA THR A 115 -1.70 -12.88 24.07
C THR A 115 -2.04 -14.31 24.49
N LEU A 116 -2.67 -15.11 23.62
CA LEU A 116 -3.08 -16.47 23.96
C LEU A 116 -1.87 -17.40 24.16
N PRO A 117 -1.83 -18.23 25.21
CA PRO A 117 -0.83 -19.29 25.33
C PRO A 117 -1.06 -20.39 24.26
N PRO A 118 -0.06 -21.25 24.02
CA PRO A 118 -0.22 -22.43 23.17
C PRO A 118 -1.40 -23.32 23.61
N GLY A 119 -2.17 -23.83 22.66
CA GLY A 119 -3.31 -24.71 22.92
C GLY A 119 -4.40 -24.63 21.85
N LEU A 120 -5.43 -25.46 22.00
CA LEU A 120 -6.51 -25.63 21.01
C LEU A 120 -7.17 -24.32 20.58
N GLU A 121 -7.36 -23.39 21.51
CA GLU A 121 -7.95 -22.08 21.21
C GLU A 121 -7.05 -21.25 20.28
N ARG A 122 -5.74 -21.22 20.57
CA ARG A 122 -4.75 -20.53 19.75
C ARG A 122 -4.68 -21.16 18.36
N ASP A 123 -4.66 -22.49 18.29
CA ASP A 123 -4.59 -23.24 17.03
C ASP A 123 -5.82 -22.99 16.15
N GLY A 124 -7.02 -22.95 16.75
CA GLY A 124 -8.26 -22.61 16.06
C GLY A 124 -8.25 -21.18 15.52
N LEU A 125 -7.67 -20.23 16.26
CA LEU A 125 -7.54 -18.85 15.83
C LEU A 125 -6.50 -18.69 14.72
N ILE A 126 -5.38 -19.40 14.79
CA ILE A 126 -4.38 -19.49 13.73
C ILE A 126 -5.01 -20.04 12.45
N ALA A 127 -5.78 -21.13 12.55
CA ALA A 127 -6.45 -21.71 11.38
C ALA A 127 -7.43 -20.73 10.72
N ARG A 128 -8.16 -19.93 11.51
CA ARG A 128 -9.09 -18.90 11.02
C ARG A 128 -8.39 -17.69 10.40
N LEU A 129 -7.28 -17.25 10.98
CA LEU A 129 -6.55 -16.05 10.55
C LEU A 129 -5.52 -16.34 9.46
N ARG A 130 -5.12 -17.60 9.28
CA ARG A 130 -4.16 -18.02 8.26
C ARG A 130 -4.67 -17.66 6.87
N LEU A 131 -3.83 -16.95 6.12
CA LEU A 131 -4.15 -16.57 4.76
C LEU A 131 -4.15 -17.81 3.86
N PRO A 132 -5.09 -17.90 2.90
CA PRO A 132 -5.05 -18.95 1.90
C PRO A 132 -3.76 -18.86 1.11
N GLU A 133 -3.20 -20.01 0.73
CA GLU A 133 -2.03 -20.02 -0.16
C GLU A 133 -2.37 -19.24 -1.43
N ARG A 134 -1.70 -18.11 -1.63
CA ARG A 134 -1.74 -17.41 -2.91
C ARG A 134 -0.97 -18.27 -3.92
N ARG A 135 -1.65 -19.20 -4.58
CA ARG A 135 -1.11 -19.82 -5.81
C ARG A 135 -0.72 -18.68 -6.73
N ARG A 136 0.51 -18.70 -7.26
CA ARG A 136 1.08 -17.72 -8.20
C ARG A 136 0.21 -17.46 -9.46
N ALA A 137 -0.92 -18.13 -9.60
CA ALA A 137 -1.91 -17.97 -10.67
C ALA A 137 -2.45 -16.54 -10.83
N LYS A 138 -2.44 -15.68 -9.81
CA LYS A 138 -2.96 -14.31 -9.97
C LYS A 138 -2.09 -13.39 -10.84
N ARG A 139 -0.78 -13.66 -10.97
CA ARG A 139 0.04 -12.96 -11.98
C ARG A 139 -0.28 -13.41 -13.40
N LYS A 140 -0.78 -14.63 -13.61
CA LYS A 140 -1.18 -15.14 -14.93
C LYS A 140 -2.60 -14.70 -15.32
N LEU A 141 -3.45 -14.37 -14.34
CA LEU A 141 -4.78 -13.83 -14.57
C LEU A 141 -4.76 -12.31 -14.84
N ASP A 142 -3.82 -11.56 -14.26
CA ASP A 142 -3.61 -10.14 -14.60
C ASP A 142 -2.91 -9.95 -15.96
N LEU A 143 -2.04 -10.89 -16.40
CA LEU A 143 -1.48 -10.91 -17.77
C LEU A 143 -2.54 -11.12 -18.87
N ARG A 144 -3.76 -11.56 -18.51
CA ARG A 144 -4.90 -11.64 -19.46
C ARG A 144 -5.66 -10.31 -19.59
N GLN A 145 -5.32 -9.31 -18.79
CA GLN A 145 -5.93 -7.99 -18.82
C GLN A 145 -4.98 -6.93 -19.37
N ASP A 146 -3.76 -7.31 -19.76
CA ASP A 146 -2.87 -6.40 -20.46
C ASP A 146 -3.56 -5.86 -21.72
N VAL A 147 -3.32 -4.59 -22.00
CA VAL A 147 -3.97 -3.84 -23.07
C VAL A 147 -2.98 -3.81 -24.24
N PRO A 148 -3.15 -4.65 -25.28
CA PRO A 148 -2.32 -4.57 -26.47
C PRO A 148 -2.65 -3.28 -27.22
N VAL A 149 -1.62 -2.59 -27.68
CA VAL A 149 -1.69 -1.37 -28.47
C VAL A 149 -0.89 -1.61 -29.75
N THR A 150 -1.57 -1.52 -30.89
CA THR A 150 -0.94 -1.68 -32.21
C THR A 150 -0.39 -0.33 -32.67
N LEU A 151 0.93 -0.22 -32.81
CA LEU A 151 1.59 1.01 -33.26
C LEU A 151 1.66 1.07 -34.81
N ALA A 152 1.96 -0.06 -35.43
CA ALA A 152 2.05 -0.26 -36.87
C ALA A 152 1.69 -1.72 -37.22
N PRO A 153 1.43 -2.06 -38.50
CA PRO A 153 1.19 -3.45 -38.89
C PRO A 153 2.34 -4.37 -38.45
N GLY A 154 2.05 -5.29 -37.53
CA GLY A 154 3.05 -6.21 -36.97
C GLY A 154 3.80 -5.72 -35.74
N GLU A 155 3.61 -4.46 -35.31
CA GLU A 155 4.23 -3.89 -34.12
C GLU A 155 3.19 -3.67 -33.01
N VAL A 156 3.22 -4.56 -32.01
CA VAL A 156 2.30 -4.54 -30.87
C VAL A 156 3.08 -4.27 -29.59
N HIS A 157 2.69 -3.22 -28.88
CA HIS A 157 3.16 -2.92 -27.53
C HIS A 157 2.11 -3.30 -26.50
N VAL A 158 2.53 -3.69 -25.29
CA VAL A 158 1.61 -4.23 -24.28
C VAL A 158 1.64 -3.34 -23.03
N LEU A 159 0.51 -2.74 -22.69
CA LEU A 159 0.35 -1.90 -21.52
C LEU A 159 -0.30 -2.67 -20.36
N SER A 160 -0.02 -2.25 -19.12
CA SER A 160 -0.66 -2.83 -17.92
C SER A 160 -2.17 -2.48 -17.83
N PRO A 161 -3.01 -3.23 -17.08
CA PRO A 161 -4.47 -3.12 -17.07
C PRO A 161 -5.09 -1.86 -16.40
N GLY A 162 -4.39 -0.72 -16.41
CA GLY A 162 -4.88 0.52 -15.79
C GLY A 162 -5.96 1.23 -16.62
N ARG A 163 -6.92 1.90 -15.94
CA ARG A 163 -7.92 2.79 -16.59
C ARG A 163 -7.26 3.86 -17.48
N HIS A 164 -6.08 4.33 -17.09
CA HIS A 164 -5.30 5.30 -17.89
C HIS A 164 -4.78 4.68 -19.19
N ASN A 165 -4.32 3.44 -19.14
CA ASN A 165 -3.74 2.76 -20.30
C ASN A 165 -4.80 2.35 -21.35
N LEU A 166 -6.06 2.16 -20.93
CA LEU A 166 -7.19 2.03 -21.85
C LEU A 166 -7.43 3.32 -22.65
N LEU A 167 -7.28 4.49 -22.00
CA LEU A 167 -7.35 5.79 -22.66
C LEU A 167 -6.16 5.98 -23.60
N GLU A 168 -4.94 5.66 -23.16
CA GLU A 168 -3.73 5.72 -24.00
C GLU A 168 -3.86 4.87 -25.26
N ARG A 169 -4.38 3.63 -25.14
CA ARG A 169 -4.68 2.78 -26.29
C ARG A 169 -5.65 3.46 -27.25
N ALA A 170 -6.74 4.04 -26.74
CA ALA A 170 -7.73 4.71 -27.60
C ALA A 170 -7.12 5.94 -28.30
N VAL A 171 -6.23 6.68 -27.65
CA VAL A 171 -5.49 7.78 -28.27
C VAL A 171 -4.63 7.26 -29.43
N VAL A 172 -3.89 6.17 -29.22
CA VAL A 172 -2.98 5.63 -30.25
C VAL A 172 -3.71 4.94 -31.39
N GLU A 173 -4.69 4.08 -31.11
CA GLU A 173 -5.35 3.26 -32.15
C GLU A 173 -6.52 3.96 -32.85
N VAL A 174 -7.23 4.87 -32.16
CA VAL A 174 -8.43 5.53 -32.70
C VAL A 174 -8.12 6.95 -33.14
N LEU A 175 -7.53 7.76 -32.24
CA LEU A 175 -7.28 9.19 -32.53
C LEU A 175 -6.04 9.40 -33.40
N GLY A 176 -4.94 8.68 -33.16
CA GLY A 176 -3.68 8.81 -33.89
C GLY A 176 -3.89 8.71 -35.40
N PRO A 177 -4.50 7.63 -35.92
CA PRO A 177 -4.75 7.48 -37.35
C PRO A 177 -5.70 8.56 -37.91
N ALA A 178 -6.67 9.03 -37.13
CA ALA A 178 -7.58 10.10 -37.56
C ALA A 178 -6.89 11.47 -37.64
N LEU A 179 -6.00 11.78 -36.69
CA LEU A 179 -5.30 13.06 -36.58
C LEU A 179 -4.06 13.15 -37.48
N LEU A 180 -3.37 12.02 -37.69
CA LEU A 180 -2.10 11.97 -38.42
C LEU A 180 -2.26 11.70 -39.92
N ARG A 181 -3.42 11.21 -40.39
CA ARG A 181 -3.70 11.02 -41.84
C ARG A 181 -4.05 12.30 -42.58
N HIS A 182 -4.64 13.26 -41.87
CA HIS A 182 -4.86 14.60 -42.38
C HIS A 182 -4.40 15.59 -41.31
N PRO A 183 -3.09 15.89 -41.23
CA PRO A 183 -2.58 16.87 -40.30
C PRO A 183 -3.10 18.25 -40.71
N ARG A 184 -4.32 18.59 -40.29
CA ARG A 184 -4.81 19.98 -40.28
C ARG A 184 -4.22 20.65 -39.05
N TRP A 185 -2.91 20.84 -39.06
CA TRP A 185 -2.31 21.92 -38.29
C TRP A 185 -2.70 23.20 -39.02
N SER A 186 -3.93 23.68 -38.83
CA SER A 186 -4.13 25.12 -38.92
C SER A 186 -3.26 25.68 -37.81
N THR A 187 -2.19 26.36 -38.20
CA THR A 187 -1.23 27.01 -37.32
C THR A 187 -1.98 27.91 -36.35
N TRP A 188 -2.36 27.40 -35.19
CA TRP A 188 -2.66 28.25 -34.06
C TRP A 188 -1.30 28.68 -33.53
N VAL A 189 -0.82 29.82 -34.04
CA VAL A 189 0.18 30.59 -33.34
C VAL A 189 -0.48 31.03 -32.04
N ILE A 190 -0.27 30.27 -30.97
CA ILE A 190 -0.53 30.77 -29.63
C ILE A 190 0.53 31.85 -29.41
N GLN A 191 0.18 33.10 -29.69
CA GLN A 191 0.97 34.25 -29.25
C GLN A 191 0.87 34.29 -27.72
N LEU A 192 1.80 33.61 -27.06
CA LEU A 192 2.16 33.95 -25.69
C LEU A 192 3.12 35.16 -25.76
N PRO A 193 2.86 36.24 -25.03
CA PRO A 193 3.75 37.39 -25.03
C PRO A 193 5.10 37.00 -24.44
N GLY A 194 6.17 37.06 -25.24
CA GLY A 194 7.53 37.26 -24.70
C GLY A 194 8.66 36.33 -25.14
N TRP A 195 8.50 35.41 -26.10
CA TRP A 195 9.64 34.55 -26.50
C TRP A 195 9.78 34.42 -28.02
N VAL A 196 10.90 34.95 -28.52
CA VAL A 196 11.39 34.78 -29.90
C VAL A 196 12.21 33.50 -29.95
N THR A 197 11.88 32.56 -30.82
CA THR A 197 12.83 31.52 -31.24
C THR A 197 12.99 31.53 -32.75
N ARG A 198 14.26 31.66 -33.18
CA ARG A 198 14.71 31.46 -34.56
C ARG A 198 14.48 30.00 -34.96
N THR A 199 13.90 29.82 -36.13
CA THR A 199 14.02 28.57 -36.91
C THR A 199 15.38 28.54 -37.61
N ALA A 200 16.06 27.40 -37.53
CA ALA A 200 17.08 27.01 -38.50
C ALA A 200 16.59 25.71 -39.16
N LEU A 201 16.78 25.65 -40.48
CA LEU A 201 16.41 24.59 -41.42
C LEU A 201 17.04 23.25 -41.08
#